data_AF-A0A1F4X8P4-F1
#
_entry.id   AF-A0A1F4X8P4-F1
#
_cell.length_a   1.000
_cell.length_b   1.000
_cell.length_c   1.000
_cell.angle_alpha   90.00
_cell.angle_beta   90.00
_cell.angle_gamma   90.00
#
_symmetry.space_group_name_H-M   'P 1'
#
loop_
_entity.id
_entity.type
_entity.pdbx_description
1 polymer ?
#
loop_
_entity_poly.entity_id
_entity_poly.type
_entity_poly.pdbx_seq_one_letter_code
_entity_poly.pdbx_strand_id
1 'polypeptide(L)'
;MKVSVKNWLLALLAAIVLTPTLWASNSGEMDCPRVRAAFGLTNQVLRVTGNWLQECDLVRAESLFQHALRLQHRAQHLLSHEHCRLALEHTQAARGHAYQAVILCFGVEGFCYRTGEAVFRTGKAIGFLDSLIRECDIPEAKRLFLEGVEHERKAVEAQRNNHCREALELTLISRKLIFTAARLCNCEGTLSASFPEMTESANDNYHEADQISATDSPALLEQNSPNPFNAQTTIFYSLPGDAQVKLVIYNVRGQRVRTLVDEYQAAGEKQVIWDGTNLNSDKVASGIYFYRLEVNGTGEVKRMVFLK
;
A
#
# COMPACT_ATOMS: atom_id res chain seq x y z
N MET A 1 -1.76 5.91 -5.90
CA MET A 1 -0.55 6.45 -5.24
C MET A 1 -0.42 5.85 -3.83
N LYS A 2 0.81 5.59 -3.35
CA LYS A 2 1.17 5.26 -1.94
C LYS A 2 1.05 3.80 -1.43
N VAL A 3 1.48 2.78 -2.17
CA VAL A 3 1.62 1.41 -1.61
C VAL A 3 3.09 0.95 -1.46
N SER A 4 4.03 1.48 -2.27
CA SER A 4 5.42 1.01 -2.30
C SER A 4 6.28 1.43 -1.08
N VAL A 5 6.05 2.62 -0.51
CA VAL A 5 6.78 3.10 0.69
C VAL A 5 6.28 2.41 1.98
N LYS A 6 5.01 1.98 2.01
CA LYS A 6 4.37 1.38 3.19
C LYS A 6 4.92 -0.03 3.49
N ASN A 7 5.29 -0.80 2.47
CA ASN A 7 5.89 -2.14 2.64
C ASN A 7 7.32 -2.11 3.21
N TRP A 8 8.12 -1.11 2.84
CA TRP A 8 9.50 -0.98 3.35
C TRP A 8 9.58 -0.64 4.84
N LEU A 9 8.60 0.11 5.33
CA LEU A 9 8.60 0.54 6.72
C LEU A 9 7.78 -0.38 7.63
N LEU A 10 6.82 -1.16 7.10
CA LEU A 10 6.32 -2.35 7.78
C LEU A 10 7.47 -3.33 8.05
N ALA A 11 8.39 -3.52 7.10
CA ALA A 11 9.61 -4.31 7.29
C ALA A 11 10.61 -3.64 8.27
N LEU A 12 10.74 -2.31 8.26
CA LEU A 12 11.59 -1.57 9.20
C LEU A 12 11.01 -1.59 10.63
N LEU A 13 9.70 -1.42 10.77
CA LEU A 13 8.95 -1.53 12.04
C LEU A 13 9.01 -2.96 12.57
N ALA A 14 8.83 -3.97 11.72
CA ALA A 14 9.00 -5.37 12.07
C ALA A 14 10.44 -5.67 12.52
N ALA A 15 11.46 -5.15 11.83
CA ALA A 15 12.87 -5.31 12.24
C ALA A 15 13.19 -4.61 13.58
N ILE A 16 12.51 -3.50 13.89
CA ILE A 16 12.65 -2.77 15.15
C ILE A 16 11.84 -3.43 16.28
N VAL A 17 10.71 -4.10 16.00
CA VAL A 17 9.92 -4.88 16.98
C VAL A 17 10.56 -6.25 17.25
N LEU A 18 11.15 -6.88 16.24
CA LEU A 18 11.72 -8.25 16.28
C LEU A 18 13.20 -8.30 16.66
N THR A 19 13.76 -7.25 17.26
CA THR A 19 15.08 -7.31 17.90
C THR A 19 14.97 -7.39 19.44
N PRO A 20 14.56 -8.52 20.03
CA PRO A 20 14.72 -8.76 21.46
C PRO A 20 16.18 -8.95 21.91
N THR A 21 17.13 -9.15 21.00
CA THR A 21 18.30 -10.00 21.30
C THR A 21 19.66 -9.34 21.54
N LEU A 22 19.77 -8.02 21.69
CA LEU A 22 21.07 -7.36 21.99
C LEU A 22 21.17 -6.63 23.33
N TRP A 23 20.22 -6.86 24.25
CA TRP A 23 19.97 -5.93 25.37
C TRP A 23 20.20 -6.52 26.76
N ALA A 24 20.63 -7.77 26.85
CA ALA A 24 21.23 -8.32 28.06
C ALA A 24 22.75 -8.29 27.90
N SER A 25 23.44 -7.57 28.78
CA SER A 25 24.87 -7.79 28.96
C SER A 25 25.08 -9.23 29.45
N ASN A 26 26.23 -9.85 29.13
CA ASN A 26 26.62 -11.15 29.68
C ASN A 26 26.72 -11.14 31.23
N SER A 27 26.59 -9.98 31.88
CA SER A 27 26.65 -9.79 33.33
C SER A 27 25.29 -9.63 34.01
N GLY A 28 24.16 -9.64 33.28
CA GLY A 28 22.83 -9.46 33.88
C GLY A 28 22.52 -8.01 34.32
N GLU A 29 23.44 -7.07 34.13
CA GLU A 29 23.20 -5.64 34.36
C GLU A 29 22.64 -4.95 33.12
N MET A 30 21.56 -4.19 33.31
CA MET A 30 20.86 -3.46 32.26
C MET A 30 21.62 -2.17 31.91
N ASP A 31 22.07 -2.01 30.66
CA ASP A 31 22.86 -0.85 30.19
C ASP A 31 21.94 0.34 29.84
N CYS A 32 21.75 1.27 30.79
CA CYS A 32 20.91 2.46 30.65
C CYS A 32 21.25 3.35 29.42
N PRO A 33 22.52 3.65 29.11
CA PRO A 33 22.91 4.32 27.87
C PRO A 33 22.34 3.67 26.61
N ARG A 34 22.38 2.33 26.51
CA ARG A 34 21.75 1.62 25.40
C ARG A 34 20.25 1.88 25.40
N VAL A 35 19.57 1.74 26.55
CA VAL A 35 18.10 1.93 26.62
C VAL A 35 17.69 3.33 26.12
N ARG A 36 18.48 4.37 26.43
CA ARG A 36 18.26 5.73 25.89
C ARG A 36 18.39 5.79 24.37
N ALA A 37 19.34 5.06 23.77
CA ALA A 37 19.48 4.97 22.32
C ALA A 37 18.25 4.29 21.67
N ALA A 38 17.75 3.18 22.25
CA ALA A 38 16.51 2.53 21.79
C ALA A 38 15.28 3.43 21.92
N PHE A 39 15.18 4.18 23.02
CA PHE A 39 14.13 5.16 23.22
C PHE A 39 14.16 6.24 22.13
N GLY A 40 15.34 6.76 21.79
CA GLY A 40 15.52 7.74 20.71
C GLY A 40 15.09 7.21 19.34
N LEU A 41 15.47 5.98 18.99
CA LEU A 41 15.03 5.32 17.76
C LEU A 41 13.51 5.13 17.73
N THR A 42 12.91 4.74 18.86
CA THR A 42 11.46 4.55 18.96
C THR A 42 10.69 5.86 18.77
N ASN A 43 11.21 6.99 19.26
CA ASN A 43 10.62 8.31 18.98
C ASN A 43 10.65 8.67 17.49
N GLN A 44 11.74 8.36 16.79
CA GLN A 44 11.81 8.57 15.34
C GLN A 44 10.77 7.72 14.60
N VAL A 45 10.63 6.46 15.00
CA VAL A 45 9.64 5.53 14.48
C VAL A 45 8.22 6.07 14.68
N LEU A 46 7.85 6.43 15.90
CA LEU A 46 6.50 6.92 16.22
C LEU A 46 6.17 8.19 15.44
N ARG A 47 7.13 9.11 15.25
CA ARG A 47 6.94 10.31 14.44
C ARG A 47 6.59 9.99 12.98
N VAL A 48 7.31 9.04 12.37
CA VAL A 48 7.03 8.61 10.99
C VAL A 48 5.69 7.88 10.92
N THR A 49 5.39 6.99 11.86
CA THR A 49 4.11 6.29 11.94
C THR A 49 2.93 7.26 12.04
N GLY A 50 3.04 8.31 12.86
CA GLY A 50 1.98 9.31 13.00
C GLY A 50 1.67 10.04 11.68
N ASN A 51 2.70 10.46 10.93
CA ASN A 51 2.51 11.10 9.62
C ASN A 51 1.78 10.18 8.63
N TRP A 52 1.92 8.87 8.76
CA TRP A 52 1.28 7.93 7.86
C TRP A 52 -0.15 7.62 8.25
N LEU A 53 -0.43 7.56 9.55
CA LEU A 53 -1.77 7.36 10.06
C LEU A 53 -2.69 8.55 9.76
N GLN A 54 -2.16 9.73 9.44
CA GLN A 54 -2.94 10.85 8.90
C GLN A 54 -3.71 10.49 7.61
N GLU A 55 -3.27 9.46 6.87
CA GLU A 55 -3.95 8.96 5.67
C GLU A 55 -4.83 7.73 5.96
N CYS A 56 -5.05 7.40 7.23
CA CYS A 56 -5.80 6.21 7.64
C CYS A 56 -7.02 6.60 8.48
N ASP A 57 -8.22 6.43 7.92
CA ASP A 57 -9.48 6.73 8.60
C ASP A 57 -9.95 5.63 9.57
N LEU A 58 -9.03 4.81 10.09
CA LEU A 58 -9.38 3.69 10.97
C LEU A 58 -9.27 4.08 12.45
N VAL A 59 -10.41 4.31 13.11
CA VAL A 59 -10.49 4.68 14.55
C VAL A 59 -9.70 3.72 15.44
N ARG A 60 -9.71 2.41 15.12
CA ARG A 60 -8.99 1.40 15.90
C ARG A 60 -7.46 1.54 15.79
N ALA A 61 -6.94 1.91 14.61
CA ALA A 61 -5.52 2.14 14.43
C ALA A 61 -5.06 3.40 15.14
N GLU A 62 -5.86 4.47 15.11
CA GLU A 62 -5.61 5.70 15.85
C GLU A 62 -5.57 5.44 17.36
N SER A 63 -6.53 4.68 17.90
CA SER A 63 -6.55 4.31 19.32
C SER A 63 -5.29 3.54 19.76
N LEU A 64 -4.84 2.58 18.93
CA LEU A 64 -3.60 1.83 19.18
C LEU A 64 -2.37 2.74 19.13
N PHE A 65 -2.31 3.67 18.18
CA PHE A 65 -1.21 4.61 18.06
C PHE A 65 -1.15 5.61 19.23
N GLN A 66 -2.30 6.13 19.68
CA GLN A 66 -2.38 6.96 20.88
C GLN A 66 -1.98 6.19 22.15
N HIS A 67 -2.26 4.89 22.22
CA HIS A 67 -1.76 4.05 23.29
C HIS A 67 -0.23 3.90 23.25
N ALA A 68 0.34 3.73 22.05
CA ALA A 68 1.79 3.69 21.86
C ALA A 68 2.49 4.99 22.32
N LEU A 69 1.94 6.15 21.98
CA LEU A 69 2.47 7.46 22.42
C LEU A 69 2.45 7.60 23.95
N ARG A 70 1.37 7.17 24.62
CA ARG A 70 1.26 7.19 26.09
C ARG A 70 2.30 6.30 26.76
N LEU A 71 2.53 5.09 26.23
CA LEU A 71 3.55 4.17 26.73
C LEU A 71 4.96 4.77 26.57
N GLN A 72 5.22 5.41 25.43
CA GLN A 72 6.50 6.05 25.16
C GLN A 72 6.75 7.25 26.10
N HIS A 73 5.74 8.09 26.33
CA HIS A 73 5.85 9.17 27.32
C HIS A 73 6.14 8.65 28.73
N ARG A 74 5.51 7.53 29.13
CA ARG A 74 5.79 6.89 30.41
C ARG A 74 7.21 6.32 30.49
N ALA A 75 7.74 5.78 29.39
CA ALA A 75 9.13 5.33 29.31
C ALA A 75 10.13 6.49 29.49
N GLN A 76 9.82 7.70 29.00
CA GLN A 76 10.65 8.89 29.20
C GLN A 76 10.81 9.24 30.69
N HIS A 77 9.70 9.25 31.42
CA HIS A 77 9.69 9.51 32.86
C HIS A 77 10.47 8.43 33.64
N LEU A 78 10.39 7.17 33.23
CA LEU A 78 11.15 6.08 33.85
C LEU A 78 12.66 6.23 33.59
N LEU A 79 13.05 6.68 32.39
CA LEU A 79 14.46 6.94 32.07
C LEU A 79 15.07 8.09 32.85
N SER A 80 14.29 9.14 33.16
CA SER A 80 14.79 10.26 33.97
C SER A 80 15.05 9.87 35.43
N HIS A 81 14.48 8.76 35.89
CA HIS A 81 14.67 8.19 37.23
C HIS A 81 15.50 6.89 37.20
N GLU A 82 16.21 6.62 36.09
CA GLU A 82 17.08 5.46 35.92
C GLU A 82 16.39 4.08 36.02
N HIS A 83 15.06 4.03 35.88
CA HIS A 83 14.29 2.78 35.80
C HIS A 83 14.36 2.15 34.40
N CYS A 84 15.57 1.82 33.94
CA CYS A 84 15.85 1.46 32.55
C CYS A 84 15.18 0.16 32.08
N ARG A 85 14.98 -0.81 32.97
CA ARG A 85 14.23 -2.05 32.65
C ARG A 85 12.76 -1.77 32.32
N LEU A 86 12.07 -1.08 33.21
CA LEU A 86 10.65 -0.71 33.01
C LEU A 86 10.51 0.21 31.81
N ALA A 87 11.44 1.15 31.61
CA ALA A 87 11.45 2.00 30.42
C ALA A 87 11.58 1.19 29.13
N LEU A 88 12.44 0.17 29.11
CA LEU A 88 12.60 -0.72 27.95
C LEU A 88 11.31 -1.50 27.66
N GLU A 89 10.65 -2.04 28.68
CA GLU A 89 9.37 -2.76 28.54
C GLU A 89 8.29 -1.84 27.94
N HIS A 90 8.14 -0.62 28.46
CA HIS A 90 7.21 0.36 27.90
C HIS A 90 7.56 0.77 26.47
N THR A 91 8.85 0.93 26.15
CA THR A 91 9.33 1.25 24.80
C THR A 91 9.08 0.10 23.81
N GLN A 92 9.21 -1.16 24.24
CA GLN A 92 8.87 -2.34 23.45
C GLN A 92 7.37 -2.44 23.19
N ALA A 93 6.54 -2.25 24.23
CA ALA A 93 5.09 -2.24 24.10
C ALA A 93 4.61 -1.12 23.15
N ALA A 94 5.19 0.09 23.26
CA ALA A 94 4.90 1.19 22.35
C ALA A 94 5.16 0.83 20.88
N ARG A 95 6.31 0.20 20.58
CA ARG A 95 6.63 -0.29 19.23
C ARG A 95 5.62 -1.33 18.74
N GLY A 96 5.22 -2.27 19.59
CA GLY A 96 4.23 -3.30 19.26
C GLY A 96 2.88 -2.72 18.86
N HIS A 97 2.37 -1.76 19.63
CA HIS A 97 1.10 -1.09 19.32
C HIS A 97 1.18 -0.21 18.06
N ALA A 98 2.30 0.50 17.85
CA ALA A 98 2.52 1.27 16.63
C ALA A 98 2.56 0.37 15.38
N TYR A 99 3.20 -0.81 15.48
CA TYR A 99 3.23 -1.78 14.39
C TYR A 99 1.84 -2.36 14.09
N GLN A 100 1.06 -2.70 15.12
CA GLN A 100 -0.33 -3.14 14.95
C GLN A 100 -1.19 -2.07 14.26
N ALA A 101 -1.03 -0.79 14.62
CA ALA A 101 -1.72 0.31 13.96
C ALA A 101 -1.38 0.39 12.46
N VAL A 102 -0.11 0.20 12.08
CA VAL A 102 0.32 0.21 10.68
C VAL A 102 -0.19 -1.01 9.91
N ILE A 103 -0.18 -2.21 10.50
CA ILE A 103 -0.78 -3.39 9.85
C ILE A 103 -2.28 -3.19 9.64
N LEU A 104 -2.99 -2.68 10.63
CA LEU A 104 -4.42 -2.41 10.52
C LEU A 104 -4.74 -1.35 9.46
N CYS A 105 -3.85 -0.38 9.25
CA CYS A 105 -4.06 0.63 8.22
C CYS A 105 -3.61 0.17 6.83
N PHE A 106 -2.52 -0.58 6.73
CA PHE A 106 -1.79 -0.74 5.47
C PHE A 106 -1.39 -2.18 5.15
N GLY A 107 -1.67 -3.13 6.04
CA GLY A 107 -1.54 -4.56 5.78
C GLY A 107 -2.72 -5.12 4.98
N VAL A 108 -2.59 -6.38 4.55
CA VAL A 108 -3.65 -7.13 3.86
C VAL A 108 -4.89 -7.22 4.74
N GLU A 109 -4.73 -7.44 6.05
CA GLU A 109 -5.84 -7.44 7.02
C GLU A 109 -6.57 -6.10 7.08
N GLY A 110 -5.83 -4.98 7.03
CA GLY A 110 -6.41 -3.63 7.02
C GLY A 110 -7.18 -3.30 5.75
N PHE A 111 -6.65 -3.71 4.61
CA PHE A 111 -7.34 -3.62 3.32
C PHE A 111 -8.60 -4.48 3.31
N CYS A 112 -8.49 -5.74 3.71
CA CYS A 112 -9.62 -6.66 3.84
C CYS A 112 -10.69 -6.15 4.81
N TYR A 113 -10.30 -5.56 5.94
CA TYR A 113 -11.24 -4.97 6.89
C TYR A 113 -12.05 -3.85 6.24
N ARG A 114 -11.38 -2.90 5.55
CA ARG A 114 -12.08 -1.80 4.85
C ARG A 114 -12.96 -2.29 3.71
N THR A 115 -12.50 -3.29 2.94
CA THR A 115 -13.35 -3.93 1.94
C THR A 115 -14.58 -4.56 2.59
N GLY A 116 -14.41 -5.23 3.73
CA GLY A 116 -15.51 -5.79 4.51
C GLY A 116 -16.54 -4.74 4.97
N GLU A 117 -16.08 -3.57 5.41
CA GLU A 117 -16.98 -2.46 5.74
C GLU A 117 -17.72 -1.92 4.50
N ALA A 118 -17.03 -1.83 3.35
CA ALA A 118 -17.66 -1.42 2.10
C ALA A 118 -18.74 -2.42 1.63
N VAL A 119 -18.42 -3.71 1.65
CA VAL A 119 -19.37 -4.81 1.37
C VAL A 119 -20.58 -4.70 2.32
N PHE A 120 -20.33 -4.60 3.62
CA PHE A 120 -21.40 -4.51 4.61
C PHE A 120 -22.34 -3.31 4.38
N ARG A 121 -21.77 -2.14 4.07
CA ARG A 121 -22.54 -0.92 3.79
C ARG A 121 -23.38 -1.08 2.51
N THR A 122 -22.80 -1.57 1.43
CA THR A 122 -23.51 -1.81 0.16
C THR A 122 -24.64 -2.82 0.34
N GLY A 123 -24.41 -3.91 1.09
CA GLY A 123 -25.45 -4.86 1.47
C GLY A 123 -26.62 -4.23 2.25
N LYS A 124 -26.35 -3.28 3.17
CA LYS A 124 -27.41 -2.51 3.84
C LYS A 124 -28.20 -1.61 2.89
N ALA A 125 -27.53 -0.93 1.96
CA ALA A 125 -28.20 -0.12 0.95
C ALA A 125 -29.10 -0.98 0.05
N ILE A 126 -28.64 -2.17 -0.35
CA ILE A 126 -29.46 -3.14 -1.09
C ILE A 126 -30.71 -3.51 -0.29
N GLY A 127 -30.56 -3.90 0.98
CA GLY A 127 -31.70 -4.26 1.83
C GLY A 127 -32.70 -3.13 2.01
N PHE A 128 -32.21 -1.89 2.07
CA PHE A 128 -33.05 -0.69 2.13
C PHE A 128 -33.80 -0.44 0.80
N LEU A 129 -33.10 -0.55 -0.33
CA LEU A 129 -33.65 -0.31 -1.66
C LEU A 129 -34.60 -1.40 -2.14
N ASP A 130 -34.51 -2.64 -1.64
CA ASP A 130 -35.30 -3.78 -2.15
C ASP A 130 -36.81 -3.49 -2.17
N SER A 131 -37.35 -2.92 -1.08
CA SER A 131 -38.76 -2.53 -1.04
C SER A 131 -39.11 -1.40 -2.02
N LEU A 132 -38.27 -0.36 -2.07
CA LEU A 132 -38.47 0.81 -2.93
C LEU A 132 -38.38 0.47 -4.42
N ILE A 133 -37.46 -0.41 -4.81
CA ILE A 133 -37.28 -0.83 -6.20
C ILE A 133 -38.38 -1.81 -6.63
N ARG A 134 -38.94 -2.61 -5.72
CA ARG A 134 -40.09 -3.48 -6.04
C ARG A 134 -41.33 -2.68 -6.46
N GLU A 135 -41.59 -1.57 -5.77
CA GLU A 135 -42.69 -0.64 -6.06
C GLU A 135 -42.45 0.24 -7.31
N CYS A 136 -41.23 0.25 -7.85
CA CYS A 136 -40.87 1.02 -9.04
C CYS A 136 -41.30 0.31 -10.33
N ASP A 137 -42.01 1.01 -11.21
CA ASP A 137 -42.52 0.47 -12.47
C ASP A 137 -41.50 0.44 -13.63
N ILE A 138 -40.23 0.81 -13.37
CA ILE A 138 -39.19 0.89 -14.40
C ILE A 138 -38.47 -0.47 -14.50
N PRO A 139 -38.63 -1.24 -15.61
CA PRO A 139 -38.04 -2.57 -15.73
C PRO A 139 -36.51 -2.53 -15.72
N GLU A 140 -35.93 -1.50 -16.33
CA GLU A 140 -34.48 -1.28 -16.38
C GLU A 140 -33.88 -1.10 -14.98
N ALA A 141 -34.57 -0.36 -14.10
CA ALA A 141 -34.12 -0.17 -12.72
C ALA A 141 -34.14 -1.48 -11.93
N LYS A 142 -35.20 -2.29 -12.10
CA LYS A 142 -35.29 -3.63 -11.50
C LYS A 142 -34.16 -4.55 -11.99
N ARG A 143 -33.84 -4.53 -13.29
CA ARG A 143 -32.73 -5.29 -13.87
C ARG A 143 -31.39 -4.90 -13.26
N LEU A 144 -31.05 -3.61 -13.27
CA LEU A 144 -29.80 -3.09 -12.71
C LEU A 144 -29.68 -3.39 -11.22
N PHE A 145 -30.77 -3.27 -10.47
CA PHE A 145 -30.78 -3.60 -9.05
C PHE A 145 -30.46 -5.08 -8.80
N LEU A 146 -31.10 -6.00 -9.52
CA LEU A 146 -30.83 -7.44 -9.41
C LEU A 146 -29.39 -7.80 -9.81
N GLU A 147 -28.86 -7.16 -10.84
CA GLU A 147 -27.46 -7.33 -11.24
C GLU A 147 -26.51 -6.84 -10.12
N GLY A 148 -26.82 -5.69 -9.52
CA GLY A 148 -26.10 -5.17 -8.36
C GLY A 148 -26.13 -6.12 -7.15
N VAL A 149 -27.29 -6.73 -6.87
CA VAL A 149 -27.45 -7.74 -5.80
C VAL A 149 -26.54 -8.95 -6.05
N GLU A 150 -26.46 -9.44 -7.29
CA GLU A 150 -25.63 -10.59 -7.63
C GLU A 150 -24.13 -10.27 -7.51
N HIS A 151 -23.70 -9.07 -7.93
CA HIS A 151 -22.33 -8.62 -7.70
C HIS A 151 -21.99 -8.53 -6.21
N GLU A 152 -22.90 -8.05 -5.38
CA GLU A 152 -22.68 -7.98 -3.94
C GLU A 152 -22.60 -9.37 -3.30
N ARG A 153 -23.42 -10.32 -3.77
CA ARG A 153 -23.34 -11.73 -3.33
C ARG A 153 -21.95 -12.30 -3.60
N LYS A 154 -21.40 -12.08 -4.80
CA LYS A 154 -20.03 -12.49 -5.16
C LYS A 154 -18.98 -11.76 -4.33
N ALA A 155 -19.19 -10.47 -4.03
CA ALA A 155 -18.28 -9.70 -3.18
C ALA A 155 -18.19 -10.27 -1.76
N VAL A 156 -19.34 -10.66 -1.17
CA VAL A 156 -19.39 -11.33 0.14
C VAL A 156 -18.64 -12.67 0.12
N GLU A 157 -18.78 -13.45 -0.96
CA GLU A 157 -18.09 -14.72 -1.13
C GLU A 157 -16.56 -14.53 -1.27
N ALA A 158 -16.12 -13.61 -2.12
CA ALA A 158 -14.73 -13.23 -2.27
C ALA A 158 -14.12 -12.73 -0.94
N GLN A 159 -14.87 -11.93 -0.18
CA GLN A 159 -14.46 -11.44 1.14
C GLN A 159 -14.28 -12.58 2.15
N ARG A 160 -15.20 -13.57 2.18
CA ARG A 160 -15.09 -14.76 3.05
C ARG A 160 -13.86 -15.60 2.73
N ASN A 161 -13.45 -15.62 1.46
CA ASN A 161 -12.27 -16.33 0.98
C ASN A 161 -10.98 -15.49 1.07
N ASN A 162 -11.02 -14.30 1.68
CA ASN A 162 -9.92 -13.34 1.78
C ASN A 162 -9.41 -12.79 0.42
N HIS A 163 -10.22 -12.88 -0.65
CA HIS A 163 -9.95 -12.25 -1.95
C HIS A 163 -10.40 -10.78 -1.96
N CYS A 164 -9.81 -9.96 -1.07
CA CYS A 164 -10.34 -8.64 -0.74
C CYS A 164 -10.22 -7.60 -1.88
N ARG A 165 -9.40 -7.87 -2.91
CA ARG A 165 -9.32 -7.02 -4.10
C ARG A 165 -10.51 -7.28 -5.01
N GLU A 166 -10.76 -8.55 -5.30
CA GLU A 166 -11.93 -9.01 -6.05
C GLU A 166 -13.23 -8.56 -5.35
N ALA A 167 -13.30 -8.71 -4.02
CA ALA A 167 -14.44 -8.25 -3.24
C ALA A 167 -14.69 -6.73 -3.37
N LEU A 168 -13.63 -5.91 -3.38
CA LEU A 168 -13.76 -4.46 -3.55
C LEU A 168 -14.25 -4.10 -4.96
N GLU A 169 -13.69 -4.72 -6.00
CA GLU A 169 -14.11 -4.49 -7.39
C GLU A 169 -15.60 -4.84 -7.58
N LEU A 170 -16.02 -5.99 -7.07
CA LEU A 170 -17.41 -6.43 -7.12
C LEU A 170 -18.35 -5.50 -6.35
N THR A 171 -17.97 -5.05 -5.15
CA THR A 171 -18.77 -4.09 -4.37
C THR A 171 -18.87 -2.73 -5.04
N LEU A 172 -17.83 -2.25 -5.71
CA LEU A 172 -17.89 -0.99 -6.46
C LEU A 172 -18.83 -1.09 -7.66
N ILE A 173 -18.80 -2.22 -8.38
CA ILE A 173 -19.75 -2.51 -9.46
C ILE A 173 -21.18 -2.56 -8.91
N SER A 174 -21.40 -3.32 -7.84
CA SER A 174 -22.70 -3.41 -7.17
C SER A 174 -23.24 -2.02 -6.81
N ARG A 175 -22.41 -1.22 -6.12
CA ARG A 175 -22.76 0.14 -5.70
C ARG A 175 -23.14 1.02 -6.89
N LYS A 176 -22.39 0.99 -7.99
CA LYS A 176 -22.74 1.74 -9.21
C LYS A 176 -24.13 1.34 -9.73
N LEU A 177 -24.41 0.05 -9.82
CA LEU A 177 -25.66 -0.48 -10.35
C LEU A 177 -26.86 -0.12 -9.46
N ILE A 178 -26.75 -0.31 -8.14
CA ILE A 178 -27.87 -0.02 -7.21
C ILE A 178 -28.16 1.48 -7.11
N PHE A 179 -27.13 2.34 -7.18
CA PHE A 179 -27.33 3.80 -7.22
C PHE A 179 -27.96 4.25 -8.53
N THR A 180 -27.58 3.64 -9.65
CA THR A 180 -28.21 3.91 -10.95
C THR A 180 -29.68 3.47 -10.94
N ALA A 181 -29.99 2.29 -10.40
CA ALA A 181 -31.36 1.83 -10.21
C ALA A 181 -32.17 2.77 -9.30
N ALA A 182 -31.58 3.21 -8.19
CA ALA A 182 -32.21 4.14 -7.27
C ALA A 182 -32.52 5.51 -7.92
N ARG A 183 -31.62 6.00 -8.77
CA ARG A 183 -31.83 7.23 -9.54
C ARG A 183 -32.97 7.10 -10.54
N LEU A 184 -33.03 5.99 -11.28
CA LEU A 184 -34.13 5.72 -12.19
C LEU A 184 -35.48 5.69 -11.46
N CYS A 185 -35.52 5.08 -10.27
CA CYS A 185 -36.72 5.02 -9.43
C CYS A 185 -36.96 6.25 -8.55
N ASN A 186 -36.19 7.33 -8.74
CA ASN A 186 -36.29 8.58 -7.98
C ASN A 186 -36.23 8.40 -6.44
N CYS A 187 -35.47 7.41 -5.96
CA CYS A 187 -35.26 7.14 -4.53
C CYS A 187 -33.83 7.44 -4.06
N GLU A 188 -32.99 8.06 -4.93
CA GLU A 188 -31.62 8.49 -4.61
C GLU A 188 -31.55 9.45 -3.42
N GLY A 189 -32.52 10.37 -3.27
CA GLY A 189 -32.59 11.28 -2.13
C GLY A 189 -32.81 10.55 -0.80
N THR A 190 -33.68 9.54 -0.80
CA THR A 190 -33.96 8.70 0.38
C THR A 190 -32.76 7.84 0.75
N LEU A 191 -32.06 7.32 -0.27
CA LEU A 191 -30.83 6.55 -0.09
C LEU A 191 -29.71 7.43 0.48
N SER A 192 -29.53 8.63 -0.07
CA SER A 192 -28.51 9.59 0.35
C SER A 192 -28.75 10.10 1.78
N ALA A 193 -30.01 10.29 2.17
CA ALA A 193 -30.37 10.67 3.54
C ALA A 193 -30.11 9.53 4.54
N SER A 194 -30.37 8.28 4.16
CA SER A 194 -30.18 7.12 5.03
C SER A 194 -28.72 6.64 5.10
N PHE A 195 -27.94 6.93 4.05
CA PHE A 195 -26.54 6.49 3.90
C PHE A 195 -25.65 7.61 3.34
N PRO A 196 -25.45 8.71 4.08
CA PRO A 196 -24.66 9.87 3.62
C PRO A 196 -23.21 9.49 3.29
N GLU A 197 -22.60 8.57 4.06
CA GLU A 197 -21.25 8.03 3.84
C GLU A 197 -21.09 7.26 2.51
N MET A 198 -22.20 6.95 1.83
CA MET A 198 -22.23 6.20 0.57
C MET A 198 -22.36 7.12 -0.65
N THR A 199 -22.41 8.45 -0.47
CA THR A 199 -22.65 9.42 -1.55
C THR A 199 -21.38 10.12 -2.06
N GLU A 200 -20.27 10.11 -1.29
CA GLU A 200 -18.98 10.72 -1.68
C GLU A 200 -18.26 10.04 -2.87
N SER A 201 -18.85 9.01 -3.48
CA SER A 201 -18.33 8.43 -4.74
C SER A 201 -19.36 8.38 -5.88
N ALA A 202 -20.49 9.07 -5.74
CA ALA A 202 -21.56 9.05 -6.74
C ALA A 202 -21.46 10.20 -7.78
N ASN A 203 -20.65 11.23 -7.52
CA ASN A 203 -20.29 12.27 -8.49
C ASN A 203 -18.76 12.33 -8.66
N ASP A 204 -18.25 11.60 -9.66
CA ASP A 204 -17.70 12.21 -10.88
C ASP A 204 -17.11 11.09 -11.78
N ASN A 205 -17.78 10.85 -12.91
CA ASN A 205 -17.32 10.15 -14.13
C ASN A 205 -16.90 8.66 -14.05
N TYR A 206 -17.88 7.78 -14.28
CA TYR A 206 -17.68 6.39 -14.77
C TYR A 206 -18.41 6.12 -16.11
N HIS A 207 -18.61 7.16 -16.92
CA HIS A 207 -18.77 7.08 -18.36
C HIS A 207 -17.63 7.96 -18.91
N GLU A 208 -16.44 7.41 -19.12
CA GLU A 208 -16.02 6.95 -20.43
C GLU A 208 -15.00 5.82 -20.26
N ALA A 209 -15.49 4.57 -20.24
CA ALA A 209 -14.66 3.36 -20.28
C ALA A 209 -14.50 2.82 -21.72
N ASP A 210 -14.73 3.68 -22.72
CA ASP A 210 -14.46 3.37 -24.12
C ASP A 210 -14.06 4.71 -24.78
N GLN A 211 -12.81 4.78 -25.27
CA GLN A 211 -12.14 5.99 -25.82
C GLN A 211 -11.41 6.90 -24.82
N ILE A 212 -10.55 6.35 -23.96
CA ILE A 212 -9.35 7.06 -23.48
C ILE A 212 -8.14 6.38 -24.10
N SER A 213 -7.42 7.14 -24.92
CA SER A 213 -6.16 6.76 -25.56
C SER A 213 -5.21 6.12 -24.53
N ALA A 214 -4.54 5.04 -24.91
CA ALA A 214 -3.60 4.26 -24.10
C ALA A 214 -2.35 5.06 -23.69
N THR A 215 -2.52 6.08 -22.85
CA THR A 215 -1.44 7.04 -22.57
C THR A 215 -1.30 7.43 -21.09
N ASP A 216 -2.24 7.06 -20.20
CA ASP A 216 -2.21 7.52 -18.79
C ASP A 216 -1.98 6.45 -17.71
N SER A 217 -1.75 5.19 -18.07
CA SER A 217 -1.16 4.24 -17.11
C SER A 217 0.32 4.62 -16.90
N PRO A 218 0.87 4.73 -15.69
CA PRO A 218 2.31 4.98 -15.54
C PRO A 218 3.11 3.76 -16.01
N ALA A 219 4.25 3.97 -16.66
CA ALA A 219 5.19 2.88 -16.94
C ALA A 219 5.60 2.21 -15.63
N LEU A 220 5.55 0.88 -15.58
CA LEU A 220 5.88 0.10 -14.39
C LEU A 220 7.27 -0.49 -14.55
N LEU A 221 8.18 -0.20 -13.63
CA LEU A 221 9.44 -0.93 -13.51
C LEU A 221 9.23 -2.07 -12.53
N GLU A 222 9.76 -3.26 -12.82
CA GLU A 222 9.73 -4.41 -11.90
C GLU A 222 11.09 -4.64 -11.24
N GLN A 223 11.10 -5.45 -10.18
CA GLN A 223 12.35 -5.88 -9.55
C GLN A 223 13.11 -6.81 -10.50
N ASN A 224 14.40 -6.56 -10.70
CA ASN A 224 15.24 -7.40 -11.54
C ASN A 224 15.26 -8.84 -11.02
N SER A 225 15.24 -9.83 -11.91
CA SER A 225 15.27 -11.25 -11.57
C SER A 225 16.38 -11.97 -12.32
N PRO A 226 17.26 -12.71 -11.62
CA PRO A 226 17.34 -12.86 -10.16
C PRO A 226 17.87 -11.60 -9.44
N ASN A 227 17.60 -11.48 -8.13
CA ASN A 227 18.24 -10.49 -7.24
C ASN A 227 18.35 -11.05 -5.81
N PRO A 228 19.56 -11.24 -5.24
CA PRO A 228 20.88 -11.00 -5.83
C PRO A 228 21.15 -11.85 -7.07
N PHE A 229 22.04 -11.40 -7.95
CA PHE A 229 22.42 -12.14 -9.14
C PHE A 229 23.93 -12.31 -9.26
N ASN A 230 24.33 -13.42 -9.87
CA ASN A 230 25.67 -13.65 -10.38
C ASN A 230 25.63 -13.68 -11.92
N ALA A 231 26.66 -13.13 -12.56
CA ALA A 231 26.79 -12.97 -14.02
C ALA A 231 25.78 -12.03 -14.72
N GLN A 232 24.47 -12.28 -14.66
CA GLN A 232 23.46 -11.46 -15.36
C GLN A 232 22.11 -11.40 -14.64
N THR A 233 21.32 -10.37 -14.92
CA THR A 233 19.95 -10.21 -14.42
C THR A 233 19.05 -9.63 -15.49
N THR A 234 17.76 -9.98 -15.44
CA THR A 234 16.74 -9.43 -16.33
C THR A 234 15.95 -8.35 -15.60
N ILE A 235 15.82 -7.19 -16.24
CA ILE A 235 15.00 -6.07 -15.78
C ILE A 235 13.73 -6.06 -16.63
N PHE A 236 12.58 -6.20 -15.98
CA PHE A 236 11.26 -6.13 -16.63
C PHE A 236 10.64 -4.75 -16.41
N TYR A 237 9.97 -4.24 -17.44
CA TYR A 237 9.17 -3.04 -17.35
C TYR A 237 8.03 -3.07 -18.37
N SER A 238 6.92 -2.38 -18.08
CA SER A 238 5.81 -2.26 -19.02
C SER A 238 5.59 -0.81 -19.41
N LEU A 239 5.30 -0.61 -20.70
CA LEU A 239 5.01 0.70 -21.28
C LEU A 239 3.51 0.81 -21.55
N PRO A 240 2.85 1.85 -21.04
CA PRO A 240 1.41 2.08 -21.22
C PRO A 240 1.03 2.48 -22.65
N GLY A 241 2.00 3.04 -23.37
CA GLY A 241 1.90 3.62 -24.68
C GLY A 241 3.30 3.77 -25.26
N ASP A 242 3.37 4.10 -26.54
CA ASP A 242 4.65 4.31 -27.22
C ASP A 242 5.39 5.51 -26.60
N ALA A 243 6.67 5.34 -26.31
CA ALA A 243 7.42 6.34 -25.56
C ALA A 243 8.92 6.31 -25.82
N GLN A 244 9.58 7.44 -25.58
CA GLN A 244 11.04 7.46 -25.46
C GLN A 244 11.42 6.86 -24.12
N VAL A 245 12.15 5.75 -24.16
CA VAL A 245 12.58 4.98 -22.99
C VAL A 245 14.06 5.10 -22.79
N LYS A 246 14.47 5.38 -21.55
CA LYS A 246 15.86 5.37 -21.14
C LYS A 246 16.05 4.57 -19.88
N LEU A 247 16.78 3.46 -19.97
CA LEU A 247 17.09 2.59 -18.84
C LEU A 247 18.59 2.69 -18.53
N VAL A 248 18.93 3.24 -17.37
CA VAL A 248 20.32 3.54 -16.98
C VAL A 248 20.68 2.91 -15.65
N ILE A 249 21.85 2.32 -15.57
CA ILE A 249 22.43 1.77 -14.36
C ILE A 249 23.36 2.80 -13.71
N TYR A 250 23.27 2.92 -12.40
CA TYR A 250 24.08 3.78 -11.54
C TYR A 250 24.72 2.98 -10.41
N ASN A 251 25.89 3.43 -9.96
CA ASN A 251 26.50 2.94 -8.73
C ASN A 251 25.98 3.72 -7.51
N VAL A 252 26.43 3.34 -6.31
CA VAL A 252 26.04 4.01 -5.04
C VAL A 252 26.44 5.49 -4.94
N ARG A 253 27.38 5.95 -5.79
CA ARG A 253 27.80 7.35 -5.87
C ARG A 253 26.96 8.15 -6.88
N GLY A 254 25.93 7.54 -7.46
CA GLY A 254 25.10 8.14 -8.52
C GLY A 254 25.83 8.25 -9.87
N GLN A 255 27.00 7.62 -10.03
CA GLN A 255 27.71 7.65 -11.30
C GLN A 255 27.07 6.64 -12.26
N ARG A 256 26.84 7.07 -13.50
CA ARG A 256 26.32 6.21 -14.56
C ARG A 256 27.34 5.10 -14.86
N VAL A 257 26.89 3.87 -14.70
CA VAL A 257 27.65 2.64 -14.96
C VAL A 257 27.47 2.20 -16.41
N ARG A 258 26.22 2.15 -16.89
CA ARG A 258 25.87 1.72 -18.25
C ARG A 258 24.47 2.20 -18.61
N THR A 259 24.24 2.59 -19.87
CA THR A 259 22.90 2.76 -20.44
C THR A 259 22.51 1.47 -21.13
N LEU A 260 21.37 0.89 -20.76
CA LEU A 260 20.85 -0.35 -21.34
C LEU A 260 19.88 -0.08 -22.49
N VAL A 261 19.09 1.00 -22.38
CA VAL A 261 18.09 1.44 -23.37
C VAL A 261 18.16 2.95 -23.45
N ASP A 262 18.09 3.50 -24.66
CA ASP A 262 17.91 4.93 -24.94
C ASP A 262 17.28 5.08 -26.33
N GLU A 263 16.04 4.62 -26.48
CA GLU A 263 15.36 4.55 -27.77
C GLU A 263 13.83 4.70 -27.62
N TYR A 264 13.16 4.93 -28.74
CA TYR A 264 11.71 4.95 -28.79
C TYR A 264 11.17 3.51 -28.87
N GLN A 265 10.27 3.13 -27.96
CA GLN A 265 9.71 1.79 -27.90
C GLN A 265 8.18 1.82 -27.95
N ALA A 266 7.60 0.87 -28.66
CA ALA A 266 6.15 0.67 -28.67
C ALA A 266 5.64 0.15 -27.31
N ALA A 267 4.36 0.36 -27.03
CA ALA A 267 3.69 -0.12 -25.82
C ALA A 267 3.89 -1.62 -25.54
N GLY A 268 3.63 -2.03 -24.28
CA GLY A 268 3.64 -3.43 -23.84
C GLY A 268 4.80 -3.79 -22.91
N GLU A 269 4.91 -5.08 -22.58
CA GLU A 269 5.93 -5.62 -21.70
C GLU A 269 7.29 -5.69 -22.39
N LYS A 270 8.34 -5.30 -21.67
CA LYS A 270 9.73 -5.25 -22.13
C LYS A 270 10.62 -5.93 -21.11
N GLN A 271 11.72 -6.48 -21.61
CA GLN A 271 12.77 -7.05 -20.77
C GLN A 271 14.13 -6.70 -21.33
N VAL A 272 15.09 -6.40 -20.45
CA VAL A 272 16.46 -6.09 -20.83
C VAL A 272 17.41 -6.77 -19.87
N ILE A 273 18.45 -7.39 -20.41
CA ILE A 273 19.45 -8.12 -19.63
C ILE A 273 20.62 -7.19 -19.34
N TRP A 274 21.06 -7.15 -18.08
CA TRP A 274 22.35 -6.60 -17.71
C TRP A 274 23.30 -7.70 -17.27
N ASP A 275 24.50 -7.69 -17.80
CA ASP A 275 25.57 -8.68 -17.59
C ASP A 275 26.62 -8.21 -16.57
N GLY A 276 26.33 -7.20 -15.75
CA GLY A 276 27.26 -6.71 -14.73
C GLY A 276 28.48 -5.99 -15.31
N THR A 277 28.36 -5.31 -16.46
CA THR A 277 29.45 -4.54 -17.08
C THR A 277 29.18 -3.04 -17.14
N ASN A 278 30.25 -2.24 -17.23
CA ASN A 278 30.20 -0.78 -17.38
C ASN A 278 30.23 -0.33 -18.86
N LEU A 279 30.33 0.99 -19.11
CA LEU A 279 30.44 1.59 -20.44
C LEU A 279 31.67 1.11 -21.25
N ASN A 280 32.75 0.72 -20.59
CA ASN A 280 33.96 0.20 -21.23
C ASN A 280 33.90 -1.33 -21.44
N SER A 281 32.74 -1.95 -21.16
CA SER A 281 32.53 -3.41 -21.15
C SER A 281 33.33 -4.17 -20.08
N ASP A 282 33.91 -3.47 -19.10
CA ASP A 282 34.57 -4.11 -17.96
C ASP A 282 33.54 -4.58 -16.93
N LYS A 283 33.80 -5.73 -16.30
CA LYS A 283 32.99 -6.23 -15.18
C LYS A 283 33.07 -5.27 -13.99
N VAL A 284 31.92 -4.94 -13.43
CA VAL A 284 31.84 -4.07 -12.26
C VAL A 284 32.11 -4.85 -10.96
N ALA A 285 32.42 -4.16 -9.87
CA ALA A 285 32.65 -4.81 -8.57
C ALA A 285 31.34 -5.36 -7.98
N SER A 286 31.42 -6.41 -7.15
CA SER A 286 30.27 -6.84 -6.34
C SER A 286 29.77 -5.68 -5.49
N GLY A 287 28.45 -5.53 -5.39
CA GLY A 287 27.87 -4.45 -4.62
C GLY A 287 26.48 -4.05 -5.04
N ILE A 288 26.05 -2.91 -4.51
CA ILE A 288 24.73 -2.35 -4.76
C ILE A 288 24.80 -1.45 -6.00
N TYR A 289 23.87 -1.68 -6.91
CA TYR A 289 23.63 -0.84 -8.08
C TYR A 289 22.17 -0.41 -8.10
N PHE A 290 21.90 0.66 -8.84
CA PHE A 290 20.56 1.16 -9.08
C PHE A 290 20.31 1.17 -10.57
N TYR A 291 19.09 0.87 -10.99
CA TYR A 291 18.66 1.09 -12.36
C TYR A 291 17.46 2.02 -12.37
N ARG A 292 17.48 2.99 -13.28
CA ARG A 292 16.45 4.00 -13.45
C ARG A 292 15.83 3.84 -14.82
N LEU A 293 14.51 3.64 -14.86
CA LEU A 293 13.72 3.72 -16.07
C LEU A 293 13.18 5.15 -16.17
N GLU A 294 13.46 5.83 -17.27
CA GLU A 294 12.86 7.11 -17.63
C GLU A 294 11.97 6.91 -18.85
N VAL A 295 10.71 7.34 -18.75
CA VAL A 295 9.71 7.28 -19.81
C VAL A 295 9.09 8.68 -19.92
N ASN A 296 9.26 9.31 -21.10
CA ASN A 296 8.77 10.67 -21.38
C ASN A 296 9.13 11.70 -20.29
N GLY A 297 10.32 11.57 -19.68
CA GLY A 297 10.84 12.50 -18.66
C GLY A 297 10.45 12.19 -17.21
N THR A 298 9.54 11.24 -16.97
CA THR A 298 9.26 10.69 -15.62
C THR A 298 10.10 9.45 -15.39
N GLY A 299 10.50 9.13 -14.15
CA GLY A 299 11.29 7.91 -13.94
C GLY A 299 11.19 7.25 -12.58
N GLU A 300 11.27 5.92 -12.61
CA GLU A 300 11.29 5.02 -11.45
C GLU A 300 12.71 4.46 -11.26
N VAL A 301 13.14 4.33 -10.00
CA VAL A 301 14.46 3.77 -9.64
C VAL A 301 14.27 2.53 -8.78
N LYS A 302 15.01 1.46 -9.07
CA LYS A 302 15.11 0.28 -8.22
C LYS A 302 16.55 -0.12 -7.97
N ARG A 303 16.74 -0.92 -6.92
CA ARG A 303 18.03 -1.37 -6.43
C ARG A 303 18.26 -2.83 -6.81
N MET A 304 19.47 -3.17 -7.22
CA MET A 304 19.93 -4.54 -7.48
C MET A 304 21.24 -4.84 -6.76
N VAL A 305 21.47 -6.11 -6.44
CA VAL A 305 22.68 -6.59 -5.77
C VAL A 305 23.41 -7.53 -6.72
N PHE A 306 24.60 -7.11 -7.16
CA PHE A 306 25.48 -7.92 -8.00
C PHE A 306 26.49 -8.65 -7.13
N LEU A 307 26.60 -9.97 -7.34
CA LEU A 307 27.57 -10.85 -6.71
C LEU A 307 28.49 -11.44 -7.79
N LYS A 308 29.78 -11.15 -7.69
CA LYS A 308 30.82 -11.80 -8.48
C LYS A 308 31.21 -13.15 -7.88
#